data_AF-A0AAD4MEL5-F1
#
_entry.id   AF-A0AAD4MEL5-F1
#
_cell.length_a   1.000
_cell.length_b   1.000
_cell.length_c   1.000
_cell.angle_alpha   90.00
_cell.angle_beta   90.00
_cell.angle_gamma   90.00
#
_symmetry.space_group_name_H-M   'P 1'
#
loop_
_entity.id
_entity.type
_entity.pdbx_description
1 polymer ?
#
loop_
_entity_poly.entity_id
_entity_poly.type
_entity_poly.pdbx_seq_one_letter_code
_entity_poly.pdbx_strand_id
1 'polypeptide(L)'
;MMEATRRLGIATRFVSGYLYDAALDTAARTQGEPDSMTGAGTTHAWLQAYLPGVGWLAFDPTNNLMGSGQLIRVGVARDPSLAAPISGSWFGDPEAYEGLEATVLVTRREG
;
A
#
# COMPACT_ATOMS: atom_id res chain seq x y z
N MET A 1 -2.03 7.43 -12.57
CA MET A 1 -3.25 8.10 -12.07
C MET A 1 -2.96 9.43 -11.39
N MET A 2 -2.11 9.51 -10.34
CA MET A 2 -1.87 10.77 -9.61
C MET A 2 -1.52 11.97 -10.49
N GLU A 3 -0.60 11.83 -11.43
CA GLU A 3 -0.20 12.95 -12.29
C GLU A 3 -1.34 13.44 -13.19
N ALA A 4 -2.18 12.54 -13.70
CA ALA A 4 -3.37 12.92 -14.45
C ALA A 4 -4.35 13.73 -13.57
N THR A 5 -4.60 13.27 -12.34
CA THR A 5 -5.46 13.97 -11.37
C THR A 5 -4.90 15.34 -10.99
N ARG A 6 -3.59 15.46 -10.78
CA ARG A 6 -2.90 16.74 -10.54
C ARG A 6 -3.04 17.71 -11.71
N ARG A 7 -2.97 17.24 -12.96
CA ARG A 7 -3.18 18.08 -14.15
C ARG A 7 -4.61 18.62 -14.26
N LEU A 8 -5.58 17.98 -13.61
CA LEU A 8 -6.97 18.45 -13.50
C LEU A 8 -7.20 19.39 -12.30
N GLY A 9 -6.14 19.81 -11.60
CA GLY A 9 -6.25 20.72 -10.46
C GLY A 9 -6.65 20.04 -9.15
N ILE A 10 -6.68 18.71 -9.10
CA ILE A 10 -7.06 17.96 -7.91
C ILE A 10 -5.79 17.61 -7.11
N ALA A 11 -5.71 18.12 -5.88
CA ALA A 11 -4.60 17.83 -4.98
C ALA A 11 -4.57 16.33 -4.65
N THR A 12 -3.44 15.69 -4.93
CA THR A 12 -3.26 14.23 -4.80
C THR A 12 -1.94 13.90 -4.10
N ARG A 13 -1.95 12.93 -3.20
CA ARG A 13 -0.77 12.41 -2.49
C ARG A 13 -0.63 10.89 -2.64
N PHE A 14 0.61 10.43 -2.69
CA PHE A 14 0.97 9.02 -2.69
C PHE A 14 0.83 8.44 -1.29
N VAL A 15 0.33 7.22 -1.18
CA VAL A 15 0.23 6.49 0.08
C VAL A 15 0.82 5.10 -0.11
N SER A 16 1.68 4.71 0.82
CA SER A 16 2.27 3.37 0.93
C SER A 16 1.76 2.70 2.20
N GLY A 17 1.56 1.40 2.16
CA GLY A 17 1.11 0.63 3.30
C GLY A 17 0.79 -0.80 2.93
N TYR A 18 -0.29 -1.33 3.49
CA TYR A 18 -0.72 -2.72 3.31
C TYR A 18 -2.21 -2.78 2.99
N LEU A 19 -2.59 -3.80 2.22
CA LEU A 19 -3.97 -4.12 1.90
C LEU A 19 -4.42 -5.32 2.75
N TYR A 20 -5.46 -5.11 3.55
CA TYR A 20 -6.14 -6.18 4.27
C TYR A 20 -7.07 -6.93 3.32
N ASP A 21 -6.98 -8.24 3.34
CA ASP A 21 -7.89 -9.15 2.65
C ASP A 21 -8.40 -10.17 3.68
N ALA A 22 -9.72 -10.27 3.82
CA ALA A 22 -10.35 -11.20 4.75
C ALA A 22 -10.01 -12.66 4.43
N ALA A 23 -9.70 -12.98 3.17
CA ALA A 23 -9.25 -14.32 2.79
C ALA A 23 -7.91 -14.71 3.46
N LEU A 24 -7.13 -13.74 3.98
CA LEU A 24 -5.86 -13.98 4.66
C LEU A 24 -6.00 -14.20 6.18
N ASP A 25 -7.17 -13.95 6.78
CA ASP A 25 -7.38 -14.20 8.21
C ASP A 25 -7.38 -15.70 8.53
N THR A 26 -7.80 -16.55 7.60
CA THR A 26 -7.68 -18.00 7.69
C THR A 26 -6.40 -18.47 7.00
N ALA A 27 -5.45 -19.03 7.77
CA ALA A 27 -4.21 -19.63 7.26
C ALA A 27 -4.42 -20.77 6.23
N ALA A 28 -5.66 -21.18 5.97
CA ALA A 28 -6.03 -22.22 5.02
C ALA A 28 -6.53 -21.58 3.71
N ARG A 29 -5.60 -21.22 2.82
CA ARG A 29 -5.95 -21.12 1.40
C ARG A 29 -6.31 -22.51 0.89
N THR A 30 -7.59 -22.86 0.88
CA THR A 30 -8.07 -23.98 0.08
C THR A 30 -7.93 -23.60 -1.40
N GLN A 31 -7.34 -24.48 -2.20
CA GLN A 31 -7.26 -24.28 -3.66
C GLN A 31 -8.67 -24.07 -4.22
N GLY A 32 -8.94 -22.89 -4.81
CA GLY A 32 -10.21 -22.58 -5.49
C GLY A 32 -11.08 -21.47 -4.89
N GLU A 33 -10.67 -20.79 -3.82
CA GLU A 33 -11.35 -19.58 -3.34
C GLU A 33 -11.12 -18.37 -4.28
N PRO A 34 -12.09 -17.43 -4.37
CA PRO A 34 -12.09 -16.32 -5.32
C PRO A 34 -10.83 -15.46 -5.21
N ASP A 35 -10.46 -14.84 -6.35
CA ASP A 35 -9.21 -14.08 -6.51
C ASP A 35 -8.93 -13.17 -5.32
N SER A 36 -7.84 -13.48 -4.60
CA SER A 36 -7.31 -12.62 -3.54
C SER A 36 -7.03 -11.23 -4.11
N MET A 37 -7.24 -10.19 -3.32
CA MET A 37 -6.94 -8.82 -3.75
C MET A 37 -5.47 -8.73 -4.20
N THR A 38 -5.23 -8.06 -5.32
CA THR A 38 -3.88 -7.93 -5.88
C THR A 38 -3.02 -7.10 -4.93
N GLY A 39 -1.93 -7.69 -4.44
CA GLY A 39 -1.00 -7.09 -3.49
C GLY A 39 -1.29 -7.38 -2.02
N ALA A 40 -2.33 -8.17 -1.70
CA ALA A 40 -2.61 -8.59 -0.33
C ALA A 40 -1.42 -9.34 0.29
N GLY A 41 -1.04 -8.98 1.53
CA GLY A 41 0.12 -9.55 2.23
C GLY A 41 1.49 -8.97 1.82
N THR A 42 1.54 -8.02 0.89
CA THR A 42 2.78 -7.31 0.49
C THR A 42 2.61 -5.80 0.63
N THR A 43 3.69 -5.04 0.48
CA THR A 43 3.61 -3.58 0.41
C THR A 43 2.72 -3.18 -0.76
N HIS A 44 1.72 -2.36 -0.48
CA HIS A 44 0.75 -1.86 -1.45
C HIS A 44 0.78 -0.34 -1.52
N ALA A 45 0.40 0.19 -2.69
CA ALA A 45 0.40 1.62 -2.94
C ALA A 45 -0.90 2.09 -3.57
N TRP A 46 -1.38 3.24 -3.11
CA TRP A 46 -2.59 3.89 -3.63
C TRP A 46 -2.42 5.40 -3.59
N LEU A 47 -3.44 6.14 -4.02
CA LEU A 47 -3.46 7.59 -3.92
C LEU A 47 -4.58 8.08 -3.03
N GLN A 48 -4.37 9.25 -2.43
CA GLN A 48 -5.46 10.02 -1.83
C GLN A 48 -5.65 11.31 -2.59
N ALA A 49 -6.89 11.60 -2.98
CA ALA A 49 -7.28 12.87 -3.59
C ALA A 49 -8.03 13.72 -2.55
N TYR A 50 -7.74 15.01 -2.50
CA TYR A 50 -8.46 15.94 -1.65
C TYR A 50 -9.72 16.41 -2.37
N LEU A 51 -10.88 16.14 -1.76
CA LEU A 51 -12.18 16.61 -2.22
C LEU A 51 -12.72 17.63 -1.21
N PRO A 52 -13.11 18.85 -1.64
CA PRO A 52 -13.72 19.83 -0.74
C PRO A 52 -14.90 19.24 0.02
N GLY A 53 -14.95 19.49 1.33
CA GLY A 53 -15.99 18.94 2.23
C GLY A 53 -15.72 17.51 2.75
N VAL A 54 -15.16 16.62 1.93
CA VAL A 54 -14.87 15.22 2.31
C VAL A 54 -13.45 15.06 2.89
N GLY A 55 -12.51 15.89 2.45
CA GLY A 55 -11.10 15.78 2.82
C GLY A 55 -10.35 14.77 1.93
N TRP A 56 -9.41 14.03 2.51
CA TRP A 56 -8.56 13.08 1.79
C TRP A 56 -9.26 11.73 1.61
N LEU A 57 -9.73 11.45 0.39
CA LEU A 57 -10.35 10.18 0.03
C LEU A 57 -9.36 9.25 -0.65
N ALA A 58 -9.34 7.97 -0.26
CA ALA A 58 -8.47 6.96 -0.84
C ALA A 58 -9.04 6.37 -2.13
N PHE A 59 -8.17 6.17 -3.12
CA PHE A 59 -8.46 5.53 -4.39
C PHE A 59 -7.35 4.53 -4.71
N ASP A 60 -7.71 3.25 -4.84
CA ASP A 60 -6.83 2.18 -5.28
C ASP A 60 -7.26 1.71 -6.69
N PRO A 61 -6.57 2.17 -7.75
CA PRO A 61 -6.89 1.75 -9.11
C PRO A 61 -6.53 0.29 -9.40
N THR A 62 -5.67 -0.34 -8.59
CA THR A 62 -5.24 -1.74 -8.79
C THR A 62 -6.38 -2.69 -8.47
N ASN A 63 -7.10 -2.45 -7.37
CA ASN A 63 -8.22 -3.28 -6.93
C ASN A 63 -9.59 -2.61 -7.13
N ASN A 64 -9.63 -1.49 -7.86
CA ASN A 64 -10.84 -0.69 -8.07
C ASN A 64 -11.56 -0.30 -6.77
N LEU A 65 -10.80 0.05 -5.72
CA LEU A 65 -11.35 0.39 -4.41
C LEU A 65 -11.43 1.92 -4.22
N MET A 66 -12.50 2.34 -3.55
CA MET A 66 -12.69 3.70 -3.05
C MET A 66 -12.93 3.65 -1.54
N GLY A 67 -12.26 4.51 -0.78
CA GLY A 67 -12.33 4.51 0.68
C GLY A 67 -11.23 3.68 1.34
N SER A 68 -11.11 3.77 2.67
CA SER A 68 -9.92 3.28 3.41
C SER A 68 -10.14 1.99 4.21
N GLY A 69 -11.30 1.32 4.09
CA GLY A 69 -11.67 0.22 5.00
C GLY A 69 -10.70 -0.96 5.02
N GLN A 70 -10.00 -1.20 3.90
CA GLN A 70 -9.00 -2.28 3.75
C GLN A 70 -7.57 -1.75 3.58
N LEU A 71 -7.38 -0.42 3.55
CA LEU A 71 -6.10 0.21 3.23
C LEU A 71 -5.41 0.71 4.51
N ILE A 72 -4.41 -0.02 4.97
CA ILE A 72 -3.67 0.24 6.20
C ILE A 72 -2.47 1.12 5.84
N ARG A 73 -2.63 2.42 6.06
CA ARG A 73 -1.63 3.44 5.73
C ARG A 73 -0.41 3.37 6.64
N VAL A 74 0.77 3.36 6.04
CA VAL A 74 2.08 3.42 6.74
C VAL A 74 2.79 4.74 6.44
N GLY A 75 2.88 5.13 5.17
CA GLY A 75 3.57 6.34 4.73
C GLY A 75 2.74 7.17 3.76
N VAL A 76 2.92 8.49 3.79
CA VAL A 76 2.28 9.44 2.86
C VAL A 76 3.33 10.38 2.31
N ALA A 77 3.36 10.53 0.98
CA ALA A 77 4.34 11.37 0.32
C ALA A 77 3.76 12.08 -0.90
N ARG A 78 4.49 13.09 -1.40
CA ARG A 78 4.19 13.71 -2.70
C ARG A 78 4.58 12.81 -3.86
N ASP A 79 5.71 12.12 -3.74
CA ASP A 79 6.30 11.29 -4.79
C ASP A 79 6.54 9.87 -4.25
N PRO A 80 6.36 8.81 -5.05
CA PRO A 80 6.62 7.44 -4.62
C PRO A 80 8.04 7.22 -4.09
N SER A 81 9.05 7.89 -4.65
CA SER A 81 10.45 7.76 -4.21
C SER A 81 10.67 8.18 -2.76
N LEU A 82 9.83 9.09 -2.25
CA LEU A 82 9.88 9.59 -0.88
C LEU A 82 9.17 8.67 0.13
N ALA A 83 8.60 7.56 -0.33
CA ALA A 83 7.93 6.56 0.50
C ALA A 83 8.51 5.15 0.29
N ALA A 84 9.73 5.06 -0.25
CA ALA A 84 10.47 3.80 -0.31
C ALA A 84 10.68 3.24 1.11
N PRO A 85 10.37 1.95 1.36
CA PRO A 85 10.55 1.34 2.68
C PRO A 85 12.01 1.41 3.16
N ILE A 86 12.96 1.29 2.23
CA ILE A 86 14.39 1.42 2.45
C ILE A 86 14.96 2.24 1.29
N SER A 87 15.78 3.24 1.62
CA SER A 87 16.51 4.03 0.63
C SER A 87 17.87 4.44 1.21
N GLY A 88 18.87 4.57 0.36
CA GLY A 88 20.21 4.97 0.77
C GLY A 88 21.28 4.46 -0.17
N SER A 89 22.53 4.69 0.23
CA SER A 89 23.71 4.09 -0.39
C SER A 89 24.51 3.41 0.70
N TRP A 90 25.30 2.42 0.31
CA TRP A 90 26.18 1.71 1.21
C TRP A 90 27.61 1.77 0.65
N PHE A 91 28.59 1.85 1.55
CA PHE A 91 30.01 1.91 1.23
C PHE A 91 30.75 0.90 2.10
N GLY A 92 31.37 -0.10 1.48
CA GLY A 92 32.09 -1.17 2.16
C GLY A 92 32.46 -2.33 1.22
N ASP A 93 32.73 -3.50 1.80
CA ASP A 93 33.03 -4.74 1.08
C ASP A 93 31.77 -5.35 0.41
N PRO A 94 31.72 -5.54 -0.93
CA PRO A 94 30.53 -6.02 -1.63
C PRO A 94 29.93 -7.32 -1.08
N GLU A 95 30.74 -8.11 -0.39
CA GLU A 95 30.34 -9.39 0.21
C GLU A 95 29.74 -9.24 1.62
N ALA A 96 29.70 -8.03 2.19
CA ALA A 96 29.15 -7.77 3.52
C ALA A 96 27.61 -7.80 3.60
N TYR A 97 26.91 -8.15 2.51
CA TYR A 97 25.46 -8.32 2.55
C TYR A 97 25.07 -9.66 3.15
N GLU A 98 24.61 -9.62 4.40
CA GLU A 98 24.16 -10.81 5.15
C GLU A 98 22.69 -11.20 4.88
N GLY A 99 21.91 -10.34 4.21
CA GLY A 99 20.49 -10.55 3.97
C GLY A 99 19.59 -9.49 4.61
N LEU A 100 18.35 -9.39 4.11
CA LEU A 100 17.27 -8.62 4.72
C LEU A 100 15.96 -9.37 4.49
N GLU A 101 15.33 -9.80 5.58
CA GLU A 101 14.00 -10.42 5.55
C GLU A 101 13.03 -9.58 6.37
N ALA A 102 11.85 -9.30 5.81
CA ALA A 102 10.79 -8.58 6.48
C ALA A 102 9.44 -9.22 6.14
N THR A 103 8.70 -9.64 7.18
CA THR A 103 7.38 -10.27 7.04
C THR A 103 6.36 -9.42 7.76
N VAL A 104 5.25 -9.10 7.07
CA VAL A 104 4.12 -8.35 7.63
C VAL A 104 2.85 -9.15 7.48
N LEU A 105 2.14 -9.31 8.59
CA LEU A 105 0.81 -9.93 8.64
C LEU A 105 -0.21 -8.86 9.01
N VAL A 106 -1.25 -8.72 8.18
CA VAL A 106 -2.36 -7.81 8.44
C VAL A 106 -3.59 -8.65 8.72
N THR A 107 -4.01 -8.68 9.99
CA THR A 107 -5.17 -9.47 10.43
C THR A 107 -6.20 -8.57 11.11
N ARG A 108 -7.47 -8.98 11.02
CA ARG A 108 -8.53 -8.36 11.81
C ARG A 108 -8.40 -8.80 13.27
N ARG A 109 -8.58 -7.86 14.21
CA ARG A 109 -8.75 -8.19 15.63
C ARG A 109 -10.23 -8.35 15.96
N GLU A 110 -10.61 -9.49 16.50
CA GLU A 110 -11.90 -9.65 17.18
C GLU A 110 -11.84 -8.93 18.54
N GLY A 111 -12.90 -8.19 18.87
CA GLY A 111 -13.02 -7.40 20.09
C GLY A 111 -13.90 -8.06 21.13
#